data_AF-A0A4V2A5T6-F1
#
_entry.id   AF-A0A4V2A5T6-F1
#
_cell.length_a   1.000
_cell.length_b   1.000
_cell.length_c   1.000
_cell.angle_alpha   90.00
_cell.angle_beta   90.00
_cell.angle_gamma   90.00
#
_symmetry.space_group_name_H-M   'P 1'
#
loop_
_entity.id
_entity.type
_entity.pdbx_description
1 polymer ?
#
loop_
_entity_poly.entity_id
_entity_poly.type
_entity_poly.pdbx_seq_one_letter_code
_entity_poly.pdbx_strand_id
1 'polypeptide(L)'
;MYKIACRLLNVSVLLLAVSHCTAQDAVISSPDKKITVVVERSGSATGYRVLREGAEVIHFSKLGLHSMEADLVTGLVYKSAGPSTLTKGNYRLYTGKQRSVNYVANRRTIVFNAGNTHQLEVEFHVANDGLAFRYKVHGKGVTGVTGEATSFALDTSARAFLQPMQVAKTGFEQTNPAYEDNYLQDLPAGAASPSAAGWVYPALFRSGSQWLLFTEAGMDGTYCATHLMNDSARSEYQVVFPDPREVIG
;
A
#
# COMPACT_ATOMS: atom_id res chain seq x y z
N MET A 1 -17.02 -72.95 -36.48
CA MET A 1 -15.85 -72.48 -35.69
C MET A 1 -15.24 -71.34 -36.50
N TYR A 2 -15.22 -70.05 -36.16
CA TYR A 2 -15.21 -69.27 -34.91
C TYR A 2 -16.01 -67.97 -35.12
N LYS A 3 -16.77 -67.49 -34.12
CA LYS A 3 -17.33 -66.12 -34.09
C LYS A 3 -16.41 -65.25 -33.23
N ILE A 4 -15.80 -64.20 -33.79
CA ILE A 4 -15.00 -63.23 -33.05
C ILE A 4 -15.93 -62.06 -32.68
N ALA A 5 -16.21 -61.91 -31.39
CA ALA A 5 -16.99 -60.81 -30.84
C ALA A 5 -16.07 -59.62 -30.52
N CYS A 6 -16.23 -58.52 -31.25
CA CYS A 6 -15.56 -57.25 -30.99
C CYS A 6 -16.28 -56.54 -29.84
N ARG A 7 -15.66 -56.45 -28.66
CA ARG A 7 -16.17 -55.68 -27.51
C ARG A 7 -15.73 -54.23 -27.67
N LEU A 8 -16.68 -53.33 -27.85
CA LEU A 8 -16.47 -51.87 -27.80
C LEU A 8 -16.24 -51.45 -26.34
N LEU A 9 -15.06 -50.90 -26.06
CA LEU A 9 -14.68 -50.36 -24.76
C LEU A 9 -15.17 -48.90 -24.68
N ASN A 10 -16.19 -48.64 -23.86
CA ASN A 10 -16.64 -47.27 -23.56
C ASN A 10 -15.62 -46.57 -22.67
N VAL A 11 -14.90 -45.59 -23.22
CA VAL A 11 -14.01 -44.70 -22.47
C VAL A 11 -14.82 -43.47 -22.06
N SER A 12 -15.28 -43.43 -20.81
CA SER A 12 -15.90 -42.25 -20.23
C SER A 12 -14.83 -41.18 -19.97
N VAL A 13 -14.86 -40.10 -20.73
CA VAL A 13 -14.01 -38.92 -20.53
C VAL A 13 -14.58 -38.10 -19.37
N LEU A 14 -13.88 -38.10 -18.23
CA LEU A 14 -14.22 -37.30 -17.07
C LEU A 14 -13.78 -35.84 -17.31
N LEU A 15 -14.73 -34.94 -17.62
CA LEU A 15 -14.46 -33.50 -17.68
C LEU A 15 -14.17 -32.98 -16.27
N LEU A 16 -12.89 -32.77 -15.95
CA LEU A 16 -12.46 -31.99 -14.79
C LEU A 16 -12.84 -30.53 -15.03
N ALA A 17 -13.90 -30.07 -14.37
CA ALA A 17 -14.24 -28.65 -14.30
C ALA A 17 -13.14 -27.93 -13.52
N VAL A 18 -12.27 -27.22 -14.23
CA VAL A 18 -11.28 -26.34 -13.61
C VAL A 18 -12.03 -25.13 -13.05
N SER A 19 -12.36 -25.18 -11.77
CA SER A 19 -12.88 -24.03 -11.03
C SER A 19 -11.81 -22.93 -11.06
N HIS A 20 -11.97 -21.99 -11.99
CA HIS A 20 -11.25 -20.73 -11.95
C HIS A 20 -11.79 -19.96 -10.75
N CYS A 21 -11.11 -20.06 -9.61
CA CYS A 21 -11.26 -19.10 -8.53
C CYS A 21 -10.74 -17.77 -9.10
N THR A 22 -11.65 -16.94 -9.61
CA THR A 22 -11.29 -15.58 -9.96
C THR A 22 -10.89 -14.90 -8.66
N ALA A 23 -9.60 -14.56 -8.54
CA ALA A 23 -9.18 -13.57 -7.57
C ALA A 23 -10.07 -12.33 -7.78
N GLN A 24 -10.80 -11.91 -6.76
CA GLN A 24 -11.71 -10.78 -6.86
C GLN A 24 -10.88 -9.50 -6.75
N ASP A 25 -10.28 -9.12 -7.87
CA ASP A 25 -9.52 -7.89 -7.99
C ASP A 25 -10.47 -6.69 -7.94
N ALA A 26 -10.18 -5.73 -7.08
CA ALA A 26 -10.91 -4.47 -7.00
C ALA A 26 -10.08 -3.37 -7.69
N VAL A 27 -10.63 -2.80 -8.76
CA VAL A 27 -9.96 -1.79 -9.57
C VAL A 27 -10.54 -0.40 -9.37
N ILE A 28 -9.71 0.64 -9.24
CA ILE A 28 -10.15 2.03 -9.26
C ILE A 28 -9.19 2.86 -10.11
N SER A 29 -9.75 3.64 -11.04
CA SER A 29 -8.97 4.54 -11.90
C SER A 29 -9.26 6.01 -11.59
N SER A 30 -8.32 6.90 -11.89
CA SER A 30 -8.50 8.35 -11.87
C SER A 30 -9.63 8.81 -12.80
N PRO A 31 -10.16 10.04 -12.63
CA PRO A 31 -11.12 10.63 -13.56
C PRO A 31 -10.67 10.59 -15.02
N ASP A 32 -9.39 10.88 -15.30
CA ASP A 32 -8.80 10.85 -16.64
C ASP A 32 -8.30 9.46 -17.09
N LYS A 33 -8.46 8.44 -16.24
CA LYS A 33 -8.03 7.04 -16.47
C LYS A 33 -6.52 6.84 -16.62
N LYS A 34 -5.70 7.85 -16.32
CA LYS A 34 -4.25 7.73 -16.38
C LYS A 34 -3.67 6.98 -15.19
N ILE A 35 -4.28 7.05 -14.01
CA ILE A 35 -3.84 6.29 -12.84
C ILE A 35 -4.86 5.18 -12.60
N THR A 36 -4.39 3.94 -12.40
CA THR A 36 -5.23 2.80 -12.03
C THR A 36 -4.59 2.05 -10.87
N VAL A 37 -5.37 1.83 -9.81
CA VAL A 37 -5.03 0.99 -8.67
C VAL A 37 -5.76 -0.33 -8.82
N VAL A 38 -5.03 -1.43 -8.69
CA VAL A 38 -5.56 -2.78 -8.66
C VAL A 38 -5.30 -3.34 -7.27
N VAL A 39 -6.35 -3.66 -6.52
CA VAL A 39 -6.26 -4.33 -5.22
C VAL A 39 -6.51 -5.80 -5.42
N GLU A 40 -5.59 -6.62 -4.96
CA GLU A 40 -5.55 -8.05 -5.27
C GLU A 40 -4.89 -8.84 -4.14
N ARG A 41 -4.76 -10.15 -4.35
CA ARG A 41 -4.07 -11.05 -3.43
C ARG A 41 -2.88 -11.71 -4.09
N SER A 42 -1.79 -11.84 -3.34
CA SER A 42 -0.64 -12.67 -3.69
C SER A 42 -0.37 -13.65 -2.54
N GLY A 43 -0.78 -14.91 -2.72
CA GLY A 43 -0.79 -15.91 -1.65
C GLY A 43 -1.70 -15.49 -0.48
N SER A 44 -1.12 -15.40 0.72
CA SER A 44 -1.85 -14.93 1.92
C SER A 44 -1.90 -13.41 2.05
N ALA A 45 -1.08 -12.66 1.29
CA ALA A 45 -1.02 -11.21 1.39
C ALA A 45 -2.11 -10.54 0.56
N THR A 46 -2.82 -9.60 1.17
CA THR A 46 -3.62 -8.60 0.46
C THR A 46 -2.71 -7.43 0.10
N GLY A 47 -2.83 -6.91 -1.12
CA GLY A 47 -1.99 -5.83 -1.59
C GLY A 47 -2.60 -5.07 -2.74
N TYR A 48 -1.78 -4.21 -3.33
CA TYR A 48 -2.16 -3.38 -4.46
C TYR A 48 -1.01 -3.17 -5.44
N ARG A 49 -1.37 -2.85 -6.67
CA ARG A 49 -0.49 -2.36 -7.73
C ARG A 49 -1.01 -1.04 -8.26
N VAL A 50 -0.12 -0.20 -8.78
CA VAL A 50 -0.48 1.08 -9.38
C VAL A 50 0.12 1.19 -10.76
N LEU A 51 -0.73 1.51 -11.74
CA LEU A 51 -0.34 1.81 -13.11
C LEU A 51 -0.54 3.30 -13.38
N ARG A 52 0.42 3.94 -14.03
CA ARG A 52 0.32 5.29 -14.61
C ARG A 52 0.52 5.21 -16.11
N GLU A 53 -0.49 5.60 -16.88
CA GLU A 53 -0.53 5.54 -18.35
C GLU A 53 -0.18 4.15 -18.89
N GLY A 54 -0.62 3.09 -18.17
CA GLY A 54 -0.37 1.69 -18.51
C GLY A 54 0.96 1.13 -18.02
N ALA A 55 1.90 1.95 -17.54
CA ALA A 55 3.14 1.50 -16.93
C ALA A 55 2.94 1.22 -15.43
N GLU A 56 3.37 0.06 -14.95
CA GLU A 56 3.34 -0.28 -13.53
C GLU A 56 4.41 0.52 -12.78
N VAL A 57 3.97 1.42 -11.89
CA VAL A 57 4.85 2.33 -11.14
C VAL A 57 4.96 1.96 -9.66
N ILE A 58 3.99 1.21 -9.13
CA ILE A 58 4.08 0.52 -7.84
C ILE A 58 3.76 -0.95 -8.12
N HIS A 59 4.74 -1.81 -7.89
CA HIS A 59 4.61 -3.26 -7.93
C HIS A 59 3.76 -3.78 -6.79
N PHE A 60 3.43 -5.07 -6.80
CA PHE A 60 2.59 -5.64 -5.76
C PHE A 60 3.16 -5.29 -4.39
N SER A 61 2.38 -4.50 -3.66
CA SER A 61 2.76 -3.94 -2.36
C SER A 61 1.68 -4.26 -1.36
N LYS A 62 2.09 -4.57 -0.13
CA LYS A 62 1.19 -5.10 0.88
C LYS A 62 0.29 -4.00 1.44
N LEU A 63 -0.90 -4.40 1.87
CA LEU A 63 -1.80 -3.63 2.71
C LEU A 63 -2.03 -4.40 4.00
N GLY A 64 -2.12 -3.70 5.12
CA GLY A 64 -2.56 -4.31 6.38
C GLY A 64 -2.00 -3.63 7.61
N LEU A 65 -2.63 -3.91 8.75
CA LEU A 65 -2.26 -3.38 10.05
C LEU A 65 -1.93 -4.52 11.01
N HIS A 66 -0.89 -4.35 11.81
CA HIS A 66 -0.67 -5.17 12.99
C HIS A 66 -1.46 -4.58 14.15
N SER A 67 -2.30 -5.38 14.81
CA SER A 67 -3.02 -4.94 16.00
C SER A 67 -3.00 -6.00 17.11
N MET A 68 -3.34 -5.59 18.32
CA MET A 68 -3.39 -6.49 19.48
C MET A 68 -4.61 -7.43 19.43
N GLU A 69 -5.68 -7.03 18.75
CA GLU A 69 -6.98 -7.71 18.82
C GLU A 69 -7.29 -8.61 17.60
N ALA A 70 -6.65 -8.39 16.46
CA ALA A 70 -6.94 -9.13 15.22
C ALA A 70 -5.74 -9.20 14.26
N ASP A 71 -5.68 -10.28 13.48
CA ASP A 71 -4.79 -10.31 12.30
C ASP A 71 -5.45 -9.53 11.15
N LEU A 72 -4.97 -8.30 10.94
CA LEU A 72 -5.39 -7.43 9.84
C LEU A 72 -4.35 -7.42 8.69
N VAL A 73 -3.53 -8.47 8.57
CA VAL A 73 -2.50 -8.61 7.52
C VAL A 73 -2.74 -9.86 6.68
N THR A 74 -2.73 -11.06 7.29
CA THR A 74 -2.76 -12.33 6.53
C THR A 74 -4.12 -13.02 6.51
N GLY A 75 -4.90 -12.86 7.58
CA GLY A 75 -6.24 -13.42 7.75
C GLY A 75 -7.36 -12.65 7.04
N LEU A 76 -7.02 -11.68 6.20
CA LEU A 76 -8.00 -10.87 5.48
C LEU A 76 -8.73 -11.71 4.43
N VAL A 77 -10.06 -11.71 4.46
CA VAL A 77 -10.91 -12.35 3.45
C VAL A 77 -11.72 -11.26 2.76
N TYR A 78 -11.61 -11.16 1.43
CA TYR A 78 -12.39 -10.18 0.66
C TYR A 78 -13.89 -10.36 0.95
N LYS A 79 -14.54 -9.26 1.32
CA LYS A 79 -15.98 -9.22 1.59
C LYS A 79 -16.72 -8.52 0.46
N SER A 80 -16.29 -7.31 0.12
CA SER A 80 -16.93 -6.50 -0.91
C SER A 80 -16.04 -5.34 -1.37
N ALA A 81 -16.39 -4.78 -2.52
CA ALA A 81 -15.89 -3.49 -2.98
C ALA A 81 -17.10 -2.64 -3.37
N GLY A 82 -17.25 -1.48 -2.71
CA GLY A 82 -18.30 -0.52 -3.05
C GLY A 82 -18.16 0.01 -4.48
N PRO A 83 -19.18 0.75 -4.97
CA PRO A 83 -19.07 1.41 -6.27
C PRO A 83 -17.92 2.42 -6.28
N SER A 84 -17.29 2.59 -7.44
CA SER A 84 -16.39 3.72 -7.66
C SER A 84 -17.22 4.99 -7.83
N THR A 85 -17.00 5.99 -6.99
CA THR A 85 -17.81 7.21 -6.92
C THR A 85 -16.95 8.44 -7.18
N LEU A 86 -17.39 9.33 -8.08
CA LEU A 86 -16.70 10.60 -8.32
C LEU A 86 -16.92 11.54 -7.12
N THR A 87 -15.84 11.92 -6.45
CA THR A 87 -15.83 12.89 -5.36
C THR A 87 -15.33 14.23 -5.88
N LYS A 88 -16.08 15.29 -5.60
CA LYS A 88 -15.72 16.68 -5.94
C LYS A 88 -15.77 17.54 -4.69
N GLY A 89 -14.85 18.48 -4.55
CA GLY A 89 -14.85 19.47 -3.48
C GLY A 89 -14.13 20.72 -3.90
N ASN A 90 -14.55 21.87 -3.36
CA ASN A 90 -13.86 23.13 -3.56
C ASN A 90 -13.55 23.71 -2.19
N TYR A 91 -12.29 24.08 -1.95
CA TYR A 91 -11.88 24.70 -0.69
C TYR A 91 -10.79 25.74 -0.92
N ARG A 92 -10.59 26.58 0.07
CA ARG A 92 -9.58 27.64 0.04
C ARG A 92 -8.54 27.38 1.10
N LEU A 93 -7.28 27.44 0.71
CA LEU A 93 -6.16 27.44 1.63
C LEU A 93 -5.78 28.88 1.97
N TYR A 94 -5.44 29.12 3.24
CA TYR A 94 -4.94 30.40 3.72
C TYR A 94 -3.42 30.52 3.59
N THR A 95 -2.73 29.39 3.49
CA THR A 95 -1.27 29.26 3.32
C THR A 95 -0.94 28.22 2.25
N GLY A 96 0.30 28.19 1.77
CA GLY A 96 0.77 27.24 0.75
C GLY A 96 0.76 27.79 -0.68
N LYS A 97 1.01 26.90 -1.65
CA LYS A 97 1.29 27.27 -3.05
C LYS A 97 0.06 27.61 -3.90
N GLN A 98 -1.16 27.33 -3.40
CA GLN A 98 -2.40 27.53 -4.16
C GLN A 98 -3.53 27.97 -3.23
N ARG A 99 -4.17 29.08 -3.56
CA ARG A 99 -5.25 29.66 -2.76
C ARG A 99 -6.58 28.92 -2.92
N SER A 100 -7.00 28.64 -4.16
CA SER A 100 -8.29 28.00 -4.45
C SER A 100 -8.06 26.61 -5.02
N VAL A 101 -8.53 25.57 -4.34
CA VAL A 101 -8.34 24.16 -4.72
C VAL A 101 -9.66 23.56 -5.17
N ASN A 102 -9.67 23.02 -6.38
CA ASN A 102 -10.75 22.20 -6.92
C ASN A 102 -10.31 20.73 -6.87
N TYR A 103 -10.84 19.99 -5.91
CA TYR A 103 -10.54 18.58 -5.70
C TYR A 103 -11.46 17.70 -6.53
N VAL A 104 -10.90 16.79 -7.31
CA VAL A 104 -11.63 15.78 -8.09
C VAL A 104 -10.88 14.45 -8.02
N ALA A 105 -11.53 13.42 -7.49
CA ALA A 105 -10.97 12.07 -7.43
C ALA A 105 -12.09 11.03 -7.51
N ASN A 106 -11.78 9.83 -7.99
CA ASN A 106 -12.65 8.69 -7.79
C ASN A 106 -12.36 8.07 -6.43
N ARG A 107 -13.42 7.74 -5.68
CA ARG A 107 -13.34 7.08 -4.38
C ARG A 107 -13.89 5.66 -4.48
N ARG A 108 -13.22 4.69 -3.85
CA ARG A 108 -13.73 3.31 -3.71
C ARG A 108 -13.29 2.73 -2.37
N THR A 109 -14.23 2.10 -1.67
CA THR A 109 -13.98 1.40 -0.40
C THR A 109 -14.03 -0.10 -0.63
N ILE A 110 -13.00 -0.80 -0.16
CA ILE A 110 -12.87 -2.24 -0.23
C ILE A 110 -12.89 -2.77 1.19
N VAL A 111 -13.69 -3.80 1.45
CA VAL A 111 -13.92 -4.34 2.78
C VAL A 111 -13.40 -5.77 2.84
N PHE A 112 -12.63 -6.06 3.87
CA PHE A 112 -12.14 -7.39 4.20
C PHE A 112 -12.66 -7.80 5.57
N ASN A 113 -13.08 -9.05 5.72
CA ASN A 113 -13.29 -9.66 7.02
C ASN A 113 -11.93 -10.08 7.59
N ALA A 114 -11.72 -9.84 8.88
CA ALA A 114 -10.60 -10.34 9.66
C ALA A 114 -11.16 -11.25 10.75
N GLY A 115 -11.22 -12.55 10.44
CA GLY A 115 -11.99 -13.50 11.24
C GLY A 115 -13.48 -13.15 11.31
N ASN A 116 -14.12 -13.49 12.44
CA ASN A 116 -15.56 -13.32 12.62
C ASN A 116 -15.96 -12.00 13.33
N THR A 117 -14.99 -11.29 13.91
CA THR A 117 -15.26 -10.17 14.84
C THR A 117 -14.78 -8.82 14.33
N HIS A 118 -13.90 -8.80 13.32
CA HIS A 118 -13.30 -7.57 12.81
C HIS A 118 -13.44 -7.44 11.30
N GLN A 119 -13.42 -6.21 10.81
CA GLN A 119 -13.32 -5.86 9.39
C GLN A 119 -12.26 -4.78 9.20
N LEU A 120 -11.52 -4.89 8.10
CA LEU A 120 -10.63 -3.86 7.61
C LEU A 120 -11.25 -3.25 6.35
N GLU A 121 -11.57 -1.96 6.40
CA GLU A 121 -11.89 -1.18 5.22
C GLU A 121 -10.65 -0.46 4.72
N VAL A 122 -10.44 -0.48 3.41
CA VAL A 122 -9.44 0.33 2.71
C VAL A 122 -10.18 1.28 1.78
N GLU A 123 -10.13 2.57 2.07
CA GLU A 123 -10.74 3.62 1.26
C GLU A 123 -9.69 4.27 0.38
N PHE A 124 -9.79 4.08 -0.93
CA PHE A 124 -8.93 4.72 -1.93
C PHE A 124 -9.58 5.97 -2.49
N HIS A 125 -8.77 7.01 -2.68
CA HIS A 125 -9.06 8.22 -3.44
C HIS A 125 -8.02 8.34 -4.57
N VAL A 126 -8.44 8.24 -5.82
CA VAL A 126 -7.55 8.32 -6.99
C VAL A 126 -7.88 9.56 -7.82
N ALA A 127 -7.00 10.56 -7.75
CA ALA A 127 -7.02 11.77 -8.55
C ALA A 127 -6.17 11.58 -9.83
N ASN A 128 -6.13 12.58 -10.70
CA ASN A 128 -5.37 12.50 -11.96
C ASN A 128 -3.85 12.55 -11.76
N ASP A 129 -3.40 13.07 -10.62
CA ASP A 129 -1.99 13.30 -10.29
C ASP A 129 -1.48 12.43 -9.12
N GLY A 130 -2.34 11.62 -8.51
CA GLY A 130 -1.94 10.71 -7.45
C GLY A 130 -3.10 9.91 -6.86
N LEU A 131 -2.76 9.08 -5.88
CA LEU A 131 -3.73 8.37 -5.05
C LEU A 131 -3.42 8.59 -3.57
N ALA A 132 -4.44 8.44 -2.75
CA ALA A 132 -4.33 8.31 -1.30
C ALA A 132 -5.20 7.13 -0.86
N PHE A 133 -4.81 6.45 0.20
CA PHE A 133 -5.66 5.48 0.86
C PHE A 133 -5.53 5.57 2.38
N ARG A 134 -6.54 5.07 3.07
CA ARG A 134 -6.52 4.92 4.52
C ARG A 134 -7.25 3.66 4.95
N TYR A 135 -6.88 3.18 6.13
CA TYR A 135 -7.58 2.09 6.80
C TYR A 135 -8.70 2.61 7.70
N LYS A 136 -9.77 1.84 7.80
CA LYS A 136 -10.75 1.95 8.87
C LYS A 136 -11.01 0.56 9.44
N VAL A 137 -10.69 0.38 10.72
CA VAL A 137 -10.91 -0.88 11.42
C VAL A 137 -12.28 -0.84 12.09
N HIS A 138 -13.07 -1.89 11.89
CA HIS A 138 -14.33 -2.10 12.58
C HIS A 138 -14.25 -3.37 13.42
N GLY A 139 -14.73 -3.33 14.65
CA GLY A 139 -14.71 -4.46 15.57
C GLY A 139 -15.16 -4.07 16.96
N LYS A 140 -15.25 -5.05 17.86
CA LYS A 140 -15.52 -4.80 19.29
C LYS A 140 -14.19 -4.70 20.04
N GLY A 141 -14.01 -3.61 20.79
CA GLY A 141 -12.82 -3.34 21.60
C GLY A 141 -12.10 -2.08 21.15
N VAL A 142 -11.15 -1.60 21.96
CA VAL A 142 -10.15 -0.62 21.51
C VAL A 142 -9.19 -1.40 20.61
N THR A 143 -9.01 -0.98 19.35
CA THR A 143 -7.98 -1.60 18.50
C THR A 143 -6.66 -0.87 18.70
N GLY A 144 -5.73 -1.48 19.44
CA GLY A 144 -4.37 -0.99 19.55
C GLY A 144 -3.58 -1.38 18.30
N VAL A 145 -3.29 -0.41 17.42
CA VAL A 145 -2.44 -0.66 16.25
C VAL A 145 -0.98 -0.62 16.68
N THR A 146 -0.23 -1.67 16.36
CA THR A 146 1.16 -1.88 16.79
C THR A 146 2.16 -1.79 15.64
N GLY A 147 1.68 -1.67 14.41
CA GLY A 147 2.50 -1.43 13.22
C GLY A 147 1.69 -1.58 11.93
N GLU A 148 2.37 -1.41 10.80
CA GLU A 148 1.78 -1.59 9.47
C GLU A 148 2.53 -2.63 8.64
N ALA A 149 1.79 -3.39 7.84
CA ALA A 149 2.34 -4.20 6.76
C ALA A 149 2.43 -3.42 5.44
N THR A 150 1.90 -2.19 5.41
CA THR A 150 1.86 -1.32 4.24
C THR A 150 3.25 -1.15 3.62
N SER A 151 3.34 -1.40 2.31
CA SER A 151 4.59 -1.23 1.58
C SER A 151 4.42 -0.52 0.24
N PHE A 152 5.57 -0.21 -0.38
CA PHE A 152 5.70 0.37 -1.71
C PHE A 152 6.88 -0.31 -2.42
N ALA A 153 6.57 -1.28 -3.28
CA ALA A 153 7.52 -1.95 -4.15
C ALA A 153 7.65 -1.19 -5.47
N LEU A 154 8.88 -0.94 -5.89
CA LEU A 154 9.25 -0.23 -7.11
C LEU A 154 10.07 -1.13 -8.02
N ASP A 155 10.18 -0.74 -9.29
CA ASP A 155 11.12 -1.37 -10.22
C ASP A 155 12.56 -1.19 -9.72
N THR A 156 13.39 -2.23 -9.83
CA THR A 156 14.80 -2.19 -9.39
C THR A 156 15.67 -1.19 -10.13
N SER A 157 15.25 -0.75 -11.32
CA SER A 157 15.90 0.32 -12.09
C SER A 157 15.52 1.72 -11.63
N ALA A 158 14.53 1.87 -10.75
CA ALA A 158 14.10 3.16 -10.24
C ALA A 158 15.22 3.85 -9.45
N ARG A 159 15.19 5.19 -9.45
CA ARG A 159 16.12 6.03 -8.71
C ARG A 159 15.41 6.76 -7.58
N ALA A 160 16.11 7.00 -6.49
CA ALA A 160 15.54 7.55 -5.26
C ALA A 160 16.29 8.83 -4.83
N PHE A 161 15.56 9.73 -4.20
CA PHE A 161 16.05 10.97 -3.62
C PHE A 161 15.51 11.01 -2.18
N LEU A 162 16.33 10.57 -1.24
CA LEU A 162 15.89 10.20 0.10
C LEU A 162 16.75 10.86 1.16
N GLN A 163 16.13 11.23 2.26
CA GLN A 163 16.82 11.72 3.46
C GLN A 163 16.79 10.63 4.53
N PRO A 164 17.95 10.21 5.08
CA PRO A 164 17.98 9.21 6.14
C PRO A 164 17.30 9.74 7.40
N MET A 165 16.54 8.86 8.06
CA MET A 165 15.99 9.15 9.37
C MET A 165 17.11 9.10 10.42
N GLN A 166 17.15 10.07 11.33
CA GLN A 166 18.16 10.11 12.37
C GLN A 166 17.83 9.10 13.47
N VAL A 167 18.85 8.48 14.07
CA VAL A 167 18.66 7.54 15.18
C VAL A 167 18.16 8.30 16.41
N ALA A 168 17.14 7.77 17.08
CA ALA A 168 16.58 8.38 18.28
C ALA A 168 17.61 8.55 19.41
N LYS A 169 17.51 9.66 20.14
CA LYS A 169 18.40 10.06 21.25
C LYS A 169 19.88 10.19 20.84
N THR A 170 20.10 10.66 19.62
CA THR A 170 21.42 11.06 19.10
C THR A 170 21.44 12.55 18.75
N GLY A 171 22.53 13.05 18.16
CA GLY A 171 22.66 14.46 17.78
C GLY A 171 22.96 15.37 18.97
N PHE A 172 22.86 16.68 18.75
CA PHE A 172 23.09 17.69 19.77
C PHE A 172 22.11 17.49 20.93
N GLU A 173 22.61 17.35 22.16
CA GLU A 173 21.77 17.17 23.36
C GLU A 173 20.67 16.09 23.20
N GLN A 174 20.95 15.03 22.44
CA GLN A 174 20.04 13.91 22.21
C GLN A 174 18.69 14.28 21.59
N THR A 175 18.63 15.38 20.81
CA THR A 175 17.38 15.89 20.22
C THR A 175 16.89 15.11 18.99
N ASN A 176 17.69 14.21 18.43
CA ASN A 176 17.24 13.43 17.27
C ASN A 176 16.14 12.42 17.64
N PRO A 177 15.21 12.15 16.72
CA PRO A 177 15.15 12.65 15.34
C PRO A 177 14.55 14.06 15.22
N ALA A 178 15.22 14.92 14.44
CA ALA A 178 14.80 16.31 14.20
C ALA A 178 14.39 16.57 12.73
N TYR A 179 14.46 15.54 11.87
CA TYR A 179 14.21 15.66 10.41
C TYR A 179 15.16 16.62 9.69
N GLU A 180 16.36 16.84 10.24
CA GLU A 180 17.37 17.76 9.70
C GLU A 180 18.61 16.99 9.22
N ASP A 181 18.50 16.38 8.04
CA ASP A 181 19.62 15.72 7.37
C ASP A 181 19.60 16.02 5.86
N ASN A 182 20.69 15.72 5.16
CA ASN A 182 20.80 15.96 3.73
C ASN A 182 20.09 14.88 2.91
N TYR A 183 19.50 15.30 1.79
CA TYR A 183 19.04 14.36 0.79
C TYR A 183 20.22 13.70 0.08
N LEU A 184 20.18 12.37 0.03
CA LEU A 184 20.97 11.57 -0.88
C LEU A 184 20.22 11.50 -2.21
N GLN A 185 20.89 11.92 -3.29
CA GLN A 185 20.27 12.09 -4.59
C GLN A 185 20.68 10.99 -5.55
N ASP A 186 19.76 10.63 -6.45
CA ASP A 186 19.98 9.63 -7.49
C ASP A 186 20.54 8.30 -6.92
N LEU A 187 20.00 7.81 -5.81
CA LEU A 187 20.32 6.48 -5.31
C LEU A 187 19.59 5.41 -6.15
N PRO A 188 20.10 4.17 -6.26
CA PRO A 188 19.26 3.05 -6.66
C PRO A 188 18.10 2.86 -5.68
N ALA A 189 16.88 2.63 -6.17
CA ALA A 189 15.76 2.26 -5.30
C ALA A 189 16.03 0.91 -4.62
N GLY A 190 15.78 0.82 -3.31
CA GLY A 190 16.19 -0.30 -2.48
C GLY A 190 17.59 -0.18 -1.89
N ALA A 191 18.35 0.90 -2.15
CA ALA A 191 19.61 1.14 -1.44
C ALA A 191 19.39 1.17 0.08
N ALA A 192 20.27 0.50 0.82
CA ALA A 192 20.22 0.52 2.28
C ALA A 192 20.34 1.95 2.81
N SER A 193 19.55 2.30 3.82
CA SER A 193 19.75 3.57 4.52
C SER A 193 21.11 3.58 5.22
N PRO A 194 21.88 4.69 5.14
CA PRO A 194 23.08 4.84 5.96
C PRO A 194 22.74 4.91 7.46
N SER A 195 21.47 5.13 7.81
CA SER A 195 20.95 5.06 9.15
C SER A 195 20.16 3.79 9.38
N ALA A 196 20.35 3.15 10.53
CA ALA A 196 19.53 2.02 10.96
C ALA A 196 18.06 2.40 11.23
N ALA A 197 17.71 3.68 11.21
CA ALA A 197 16.35 4.18 11.39
C ALA A 197 15.58 4.39 10.06
N GLY A 198 16.14 4.02 8.91
CA GLY A 198 15.42 4.11 7.62
C GLY A 198 15.43 5.52 7.01
N TRP A 199 14.30 5.93 6.44
CA TRP A 199 14.14 7.14 5.61
C TRP A 199 12.90 7.94 6.03
N VAL A 200 12.99 9.27 5.98
CA VAL A 200 11.84 10.15 6.27
C VAL A 200 10.98 10.40 5.03
N TYR A 201 9.75 10.87 5.26
CA TYR A 201 8.94 11.52 4.23
C TYR A 201 9.36 12.99 4.03
N PRO A 202 9.03 13.60 2.89
CA PRO A 202 8.54 12.94 1.68
C PRO A 202 9.68 12.24 0.93
N ALA A 203 9.41 11.04 0.42
CA ALA A 203 10.39 10.19 -0.27
C ALA A 203 10.11 10.21 -1.78
N LEU A 204 11.07 10.71 -2.58
CA LEU A 204 10.90 10.91 -4.02
C LEU A 204 11.61 9.81 -4.82
N PHE A 205 10.92 9.32 -5.84
CA PHE A 205 11.41 8.28 -6.74
C PHE A 205 11.17 8.64 -8.21
N ARG A 206 12.04 8.13 -9.08
CA ARG A 206 11.91 8.18 -10.54
C ARG A 206 11.99 6.75 -11.10
N SER A 207 10.91 6.28 -11.71
CA SER A 207 10.84 4.99 -12.42
C SER A 207 10.62 5.26 -13.91
N GLY A 208 11.66 5.07 -14.73
CA GLY A 208 11.64 5.50 -16.13
C GLY A 208 11.37 7.02 -16.25
N SER A 209 10.31 7.39 -16.97
CA SER A 209 9.84 8.78 -17.11
C SER A 209 8.85 9.22 -16.02
N GLN A 210 8.50 8.33 -15.10
CA GLN A 210 7.46 8.52 -14.09
C GLN A 210 8.09 8.97 -12.78
N TRP A 211 7.44 9.90 -12.08
CA TRP A 211 7.85 10.35 -10.75
C TRP A 211 6.82 9.92 -9.72
N LEU A 212 7.30 9.46 -8.57
CA LEU A 212 6.48 9.09 -7.41
C LEU A 212 6.98 9.83 -6.18
N LEU A 213 6.06 10.31 -5.35
CA LEU A 213 6.36 10.94 -4.07
C LEU A 213 5.53 10.25 -2.99
N PHE A 214 6.18 9.59 -2.03
CA PHE A 214 5.51 8.96 -0.90
C PHE A 214 5.51 9.90 0.29
N THR A 215 4.35 10.03 0.93
CA THR A 215 4.13 10.84 2.12
C THR A 215 2.85 10.37 2.82
N GLU A 216 2.69 10.76 4.08
CA GLU A 216 1.43 10.69 4.80
C GLU A 216 0.78 12.07 4.96
N ALA A 217 -0.50 12.10 5.35
CA ALA A 217 -1.25 13.32 5.61
C ALA A 217 -2.42 13.03 6.57
N GLY A 218 -2.98 14.08 7.17
CA GLY A 218 -4.14 13.96 8.07
C GLY A 218 -3.79 13.47 9.48
N MET A 219 -2.55 13.69 9.91
CA MET A 219 -2.11 13.40 11.28
C MET A 219 -2.81 14.37 12.26
N ASP A 220 -3.70 13.84 13.09
CA ASP A 220 -4.53 14.61 14.04
C ASP A 220 -4.26 14.25 15.52
N GLY A 221 -3.23 13.44 15.78
CA GLY A 221 -2.86 12.95 17.11
C GLY A 221 -3.56 11.66 17.54
N THR A 222 -4.47 11.11 16.71
CA THR A 222 -5.08 9.79 16.95
C THR A 222 -4.25 8.61 16.42
N TYR A 223 -3.14 8.92 15.75
CA TYR A 223 -2.18 7.96 15.21
C TYR A 223 -0.75 8.53 15.35
N CYS A 224 0.26 7.66 15.38
CA CYS A 224 1.66 8.07 15.37
C CYS A 224 2.10 8.50 13.96
N ALA A 225 3.10 9.39 13.88
CA ALA A 225 3.82 9.62 12.63
C ALA A 225 4.52 8.34 12.17
N THR A 226 4.76 8.20 10.87
CA THR A 226 5.45 7.03 10.32
C THR A 226 6.67 7.44 9.49
N HIS A 227 7.55 6.48 9.23
CA HIS A 227 8.68 6.64 8.33
C HIS A 227 8.85 5.37 7.48
N LEU A 228 9.81 5.36 6.57
CA LEU A 228 10.02 4.24 5.66
C LEU A 228 11.26 3.45 6.04
N MET A 229 11.12 2.12 6.08
CA MET A 229 12.24 1.18 6.14
C MET A 229 12.26 0.37 4.85
N ASN A 230 13.43 0.15 4.26
CA ASN A 230 13.54 -0.73 3.09
C ASN A 230 14.36 -1.99 3.39
N ASP A 231 13.98 -3.08 2.73
CA ASP A 231 14.81 -4.28 2.62
C ASP A 231 15.85 -4.06 1.52
N SER A 232 17.15 -4.08 1.82
CA SER A 232 18.18 -3.87 0.79
C SER A 232 18.17 -4.91 -0.35
N ALA A 233 17.55 -6.07 -0.15
CA ALA A 233 17.42 -7.11 -1.16
C ALA A 233 16.26 -6.85 -2.14
N ARG A 234 15.39 -5.87 -1.86
CA ARG A 234 14.18 -5.58 -2.63
C ARG A 234 14.01 -4.07 -2.78
N SER A 235 13.55 -3.59 -3.93
CA SER A 235 13.18 -2.17 -4.07
C SER A 235 11.80 -1.90 -3.41
N GLU A 236 11.63 -2.35 -2.17
CA GLU A 236 10.39 -2.29 -1.38
C GLU A 236 10.61 -1.48 -0.09
N TYR A 237 9.73 -0.49 0.12
CA TYR A 237 9.74 0.42 1.26
C TYR A 237 8.50 0.15 2.12
N GLN A 238 8.69 -0.27 3.36
CA GLN A 238 7.63 -0.54 4.33
C GLN A 238 7.41 0.67 5.24
N VAL A 239 6.15 0.96 5.54
CA VAL A 239 5.75 1.92 6.58
C VAL A 239 6.07 1.34 7.96
N VAL A 240 6.81 2.09 8.76
CA VAL A 240 7.21 1.70 10.12
C VAL A 240 6.89 2.81 11.12
N PHE A 241 6.59 2.39 12.35
CA PHE A 241 6.29 3.28 13.47
C PHE A 241 7.55 3.92 14.05
N PRO A 242 7.43 5.00 14.84
CA PRO A 242 8.57 5.67 15.46
C PRO A 242 9.35 4.74 16.37
N ASP A 243 10.62 5.05 16.58
CA ASP A 243 11.45 4.30 17.52
C ASP A 243 10.87 4.47 18.95
N PRO A 244 10.73 3.39 19.75
CA PRO A 244 10.20 3.48 21.11
C PRO A 244 10.95 4.46 22.02
N ARG A 245 12.21 4.79 21.71
CA ARG A 245 13.01 5.77 22.44
C ARG A 245 12.58 7.22 22.19
N GLU A 246 11.81 7.51 21.14
CA GLU A 246 11.39 8.89 20.79
C GLU A 246 10.41 9.49 21.82
N VAL A 247 9.82 8.66 22.69
CA VAL A 247 8.94 9.15 23.76
C VAL A 247 9.63 10.19 24.63
N ILE A 248 8.84 11.18 25.06
CA ILE A 248 9.23 12.12 26.11
C ILE A 248 8.96 11.39 27.43
N GLY A 249 10.04 11.08 28.16
CA GLY A 249 9.97 10.50 29.50
C GLY A 249 9.56 11.51 30.56
#